data_AF-A0A8A1M1H2-F1
#
_entry.id   AF-A0A8A1M1H2-F1
#
_cell.length_a   1.000
_cell.length_b   1.000
_cell.length_c   1.000
_cell.angle_alpha   90.00
_cell.angle_beta   90.00
_cell.angle_gamma   90.00
#
_symmetry.space_group_name_H-M   'P 1'
#
loop_
_entity.id
_entity.type
_entity.pdbx_description
1 polymer ?
#
loop_
_entity_poly.entity_id
_entity_poly.type
_entity_poly.pdbx_seq_one_letter_code
_entity_poly.pdbx_strand_id
1 'polypeptide(L)'
;MSNPLPQQKWYPVFKPELDTVVHDPLDPDKRYHEGIFIETNPENRKETLFHVTGDIIAAGGMRYEEKDNYTPGESASLNRSVLIGWVLKANYDSGRISAILKALPTPPKQQGLNFWAEPGRMTEMIWTKESGERYGPDEQRLPIFKCNEWTNNHAIPALREAGILRESV
;
A
#
# COMPACT_ATOMS: atom_id res chain seq x y z
N MET A 1 -16.54 6.24 44.85
CA MET A 1 -16.53 5.06 43.97
C MET A 1 -15.81 5.48 42.70
N SER A 2 -14.56 5.07 42.54
CA SER A 2 -13.75 5.43 41.38
C SER A 2 -14.21 4.56 40.21
N ASN A 3 -14.77 5.18 39.18
CA ASN A 3 -15.07 4.47 37.94
C ASN A 3 -13.72 3.97 37.38
N PRO A 4 -13.54 2.66 37.11
CA PRO A 4 -12.32 2.22 36.45
C PRO A 4 -12.21 2.98 35.14
N LEU A 5 -11.05 3.57 34.86
CA LEU A 5 -10.77 4.13 33.55
C LEU A 5 -11.07 3.03 32.51
N PRO A 6 -11.79 3.34 31.41
CA PRO A 6 -12.05 2.33 30.39
C PRO A 6 -10.71 1.75 29.93
N GLN A 7 -10.58 0.44 30.06
CA GLN A 7 -9.37 -0.27 29.67
C GLN A 7 -9.10 0.04 28.19
N GLN A 8 -7.93 0.60 27.89
CA GLN A 8 -7.55 0.93 26.52
C GLN A 8 -7.48 -0.38 25.72
N LYS A 9 -8.41 -0.54 24.77
CA LYS A 9 -8.37 -1.66 23.83
C LYS A 9 -7.41 -1.31 22.70
N TRP A 10 -6.49 -2.22 22.43
CA TRP A 10 -5.52 -2.13 21.34
C TRP A 10 -5.82 -3.18 20.28
N TYR A 11 -5.57 -2.83 19.03
CA TYR A 11 -5.71 -3.69 17.87
C TYR A 11 -4.34 -3.95 17.25
N PRO A 12 -3.93 -5.22 17.06
CA PRO A 12 -2.72 -5.52 16.34
C PRO A 12 -2.83 -5.07 14.89
N VAL A 13 -1.71 -4.63 14.34
CA VAL A 13 -1.60 -4.15 12.96
C VAL A 13 -0.59 -5.02 12.25
N PHE A 14 -0.99 -5.56 11.11
CA PHE A 14 -0.20 -6.42 10.25
C PHE A 14 0.08 -5.77 8.90
N LYS A 15 1.15 -6.22 8.26
CA LYS A 15 1.49 -5.96 6.86
C LYS A 15 1.38 -7.27 6.09
N PRO A 16 0.27 -7.54 5.38
CA PRO A 16 0.18 -8.68 4.49
C PRO A 16 1.06 -8.46 3.25
N GLU A 17 1.76 -9.51 2.84
CA GLU A 17 2.49 -9.59 1.58
C GLU A 17 1.73 -10.54 0.66
N LEU A 18 1.14 -9.98 -0.40
CA LEU A 18 0.31 -10.70 -1.36
C LEU A 18 1.05 -10.80 -2.70
N ASP A 19 1.11 -11.97 -3.30
CA ASP A 19 1.62 -12.14 -4.65
C ASP A 19 0.82 -11.30 -5.64
N THR A 20 1.52 -10.54 -6.49
CA THR A 20 0.89 -9.81 -7.59
C THR A 20 0.39 -10.80 -8.63
N VAL A 21 -0.84 -10.63 -9.10
CA VAL A 21 -1.48 -11.50 -10.11
C VAL A 21 -0.68 -11.54 -11.42
N VAL A 22 -0.04 -10.42 -11.78
CA VAL A 22 0.80 -10.28 -12.97
C VAL A 22 2.14 -9.70 -12.54
N HIS A 23 3.23 -10.37 -12.90
CA HIS A 23 4.58 -9.85 -12.71
C HIS A 23 4.83 -8.68 -13.65
N ASP A 24 5.35 -7.57 -13.11
CA ASP A 24 5.79 -6.43 -13.91
C ASP A 24 7.11 -6.78 -14.61
N PRO A 25 7.16 -6.85 -15.94
CA PRO A 25 8.35 -7.25 -16.69
C PRO A 25 9.52 -6.28 -16.54
N LEU A 26 9.29 -5.06 -16.04
CA LEU A 26 10.33 -4.07 -15.78
C LEU A 26 10.80 -4.06 -14.31
N ASP A 27 10.15 -4.81 -13.42
CA ASP A 27 10.61 -4.95 -12.03
C ASP A 27 11.73 -6.01 -11.94
N PRO A 28 12.94 -5.62 -11.51
CA PRO A 28 14.07 -6.53 -11.46
C PRO A 28 13.99 -7.56 -10.31
N ASP A 29 13.21 -7.29 -9.26
CA ASP A 29 13.03 -8.13 -8.08
C ASP A 29 11.56 -8.44 -7.83
N LYS A 30 11.27 -9.58 -7.18
CA LYS A 30 9.91 -9.91 -6.76
C LYS A 30 9.40 -8.86 -5.76
N ARG A 31 8.29 -8.20 -6.11
CA ARG A 31 7.58 -7.27 -5.23
C ARG A 31 6.22 -7.83 -4.88
N TYR A 32 5.85 -7.71 -3.62
CA TYR A 32 4.52 -8.08 -3.13
C TYR A 32 3.60 -6.86 -3.17
N HIS A 33 2.30 -7.12 -3.36
CA HIS A 33 1.28 -6.15 -3.01
C HIS A 33 1.16 -6.11 -1.50
N GLU A 34 1.35 -4.92 -0.92
CA GLU A 34 1.33 -4.71 0.52
C GLU A 34 0.27 -3.68 0.94
N GLY A 35 -0.01 -3.64 2.24
CA GLY A 35 -0.94 -2.69 2.85
C GLY A 35 -0.85 -2.69 4.37
N ILE A 36 -1.69 -1.89 5.01
CA ILE A 36 -1.87 -1.87 6.47
C ILE A 36 -3.17 -2.61 6.79
N PHE A 37 -3.07 -3.69 7.55
CA PHE A 37 -4.21 -4.48 8.01
C PHE A 37 -4.36 -4.32 9.51
N ILE A 38 -5.53 -3.94 10.00
CA ILE A 38 -5.76 -3.75 11.45
C ILE A 38 -6.69 -4.85 11.92
N GLU A 39 -6.30 -5.66 12.91
CA GLU A 39 -7.15 -6.74 13.43
C GLU A 39 -7.93 -6.31 14.70
N THR A 40 -9.19 -5.89 14.52
CA THR A 40 -10.21 -5.50 15.50
C THR A 40 -11.03 -6.65 16.10
N ASN A 41 -11.16 -7.80 15.40
CA ASN A 41 -11.87 -8.99 15.86
C ASN A 41 -11.10 -10.31 15.54
N PRO A 42 -10.49 -10.93 16.56
CA PRO A 42 -9.72 -12.17 16.37
C PRO A 42 -10.59 -13.41 16.07
N GLU A 43 -11.91 -13.38 16.34
CA GLU A 43 -12.80 -14.53 16.12
C GLU A 43 -13.17 -14.72 14.65
N ASN A 44 -13.36 -13.62 13.92
CA ASN A 44 -13.74 -13.66 12.50
C ASN A 44 -12.64 -13.17 11.56
N ARG A 45 -11.56 -12.54 12.08
CA ARG A 45 -10.44 -11.96 11.32
C ARG A 45 -10.86 -11.03 10.19
N LYS A 46 -12.02 -10.38 10.32
CA LYS A 46 -12.64 -9.50 9.31
C LYS A 46 -12.44 -8.05 9.69
N GLU A 47 -11.84 -7.31 8.79
CA GLU A 47 -11.27 -6.01 9.15
C GLU A 47 -11.17 -5.06 7.97
N THR A 48 -10.46 -3.94 8.18
CA THR A 48 -10.09 -3.01 7.13
C THR A 48 -8.62 -3.22 6.70
N LEU A 49 -8.43 -3.49 5.40
CA LEU A 49 -7.13 -3.34 4.73
C LEU A 49 -7.06 -1.95 4.09
N PHE A 50 -6.07 -1.17 4.49
CA PHE A 50 -5.73 0.11 3.88
C PHE A 50 -4.59 -0.10 2.91
N HIS A 51 -4.80 0.19 1.62
CA HIS A 51 -3.75 0.00 0.62
C HIS A 51 -3.86 0.98 -0.53
N VAL A 52 -2.85 0.96 -1.41
CA VAL A 52 -2.96 1.52 -2.75
C VAL A 52 -3.00 0.39 -3.75
N THR A 53 -3.90 0.48 -4.73
CA THR A 53 -4.22 -0.56 -5.70
C THR A 53 -4.36 0.01 -7.10
N GLY A 54 -4.32 -0.84 -8.12
CA GLY A 54 -4.22 -0.45 -9.53
C GLY A 54 -2.83 -0.72 -10.08
N ASP A 55 -2.45 0.01 -11.11
CA ASP A 55 -1.17 -0.15 -11.80
C ASP A 55 -0.52 1.20 -12.09
N ILE A 56 0.80 1.18 -12.30
CA ILE A 56 1.60 2.37 -12.60
C ILE A 56 1.65 2.68 -14.10
N ILE A 57 0.81 2.04 -14.91
CA ILE A 57 0.66 2.28 -16.35
C ILE A 57 -0.54 3.21 -16.60
N ALA A 58 -1.59 3.11 -15.80
CA ALA A 58 -2.79 3.93 -15.86
C ALA A 58 -2.45 5.42 -15.73
N ALA A 59 -3.22 6.28 -16.43
CA ALA A 59 -2.99 7.73 -16.40
C ALA A 59 -3.07 8.33 -14.99
N GLY A 60 -3.94 7.79 -14.13
CA GLY A 60 -4.05 8.19 -12.73
C GLY A 60 -3.15 7.41 -11.76
N GLY A 61 -2.30 6.51 -12.26
CA GLY A 61 -1.49 5.61 -11.45
C GLY A 61 -2.32 4.71 -10.54
N MET A 62 -1.74 4.36 -9.39
CA MET A 62 -2.43 3.62 -8.33
C MET A 62 -3.26 4.56 -7.47
N ARG A 63 -4.35 4.04 -6.91
CA ARG A 63 -5.28 4.79 -6.04
C ARG A 63 -5.33 4.17 -4.65
N TYR A 64 -5.62 5.00 -3.66
CA TYR A 64 -5.92 4.53 -2.31
C TYR A 64 -7.29 3.87 -2.24
N GLU A 65 -7.39 2.78 -1.47
CA GLU A 65 -8.62 2.04 -1.22
C GLU A 65 -8.61 1.44 0.20
N GLU A 66 -9.79 1.38 0.81
CA GLU A 66 -10.05 0.70 2.09
C GLU A 66 -10.97 -0.48 1.81
N LYS A 67 -10.51 -1.69 2.15
CA LYS A 67 -11.31 -2.91 2.00
C LYS A 67 -11.79 -3.37 3.36
N ASP A 68 -13.07 -3.16 3.62
CA ASP A 68 -13.73 -3.67 4.81
C ASP A 68 -14.08 -5.16 4.69
N ASN A 69 -14.21 -5.82 5.85
CA ASN A 69 -14.42 -7.26 5.95
C ASN A 69 -13.36 -8.10 5.22
N TYR A 70 -12.14 -7.58 5.13
CA TYR A 70 -11.02 -8.28 4.51
C TYR A 70 -10.41 -9.30 5.47
N THR A 71 -10.09 -10.48 4.93
CA THR A 71 -9.34 -11.53 5.63
C THR A 71 -8.12 -11.91 4.79
N PRO A 72 -6.88 -11.51 5.15
CA PRO A 72 -5.70 -11.82 4.37
C PRO A 72 -5.54 -13.32 4.10
N GLY A 73 -5.86 -14.16 5.11
CA GLY A 73 -5.75 -15.62 5.02
C GLY A 73 -6.72 -16.30 4.06
N GLU A 74 -7.76 -15.61 3.58
CA GLU A 74 -8.64 -16.13 2.53
C GLU A 74 -8.07 -15.89 1.12
N SER A 75 -7.04 -15.04 0.99
CA SER A 75 -6.39 -14.82 -0.29
C SER A 75 -5.43 -15.95 -0.62
N ALA A 76 -5.67 -16.62 -1.76
CA ALA A 76 -4.74 -17.62 -2.31
C ALA A 76 -3.36 -17.03 -2.66
N SER A 77 -3.26 -15.70 -2.76
CA SER A 77 -2.02 -14.97 -3.02
C SER A 77 -1.26 -14.58 -1.76
N LEU A 78 -1.74 -14.91 -0.56
CA LEU A 78 -1.04 -14.54 0.68
C LEU A 78 0.27 -15.34 0.82
N ASN A 79 1.39 -14.62 0.78
CA ASN A 79 2.69 -15.19 1.08
C ASN A 79 2.94 -15.22 2.60
N ARG A 80 2.75 -14.08 3.28
CA ARG A 80 2.82 -13.97 4.74
C ARG A 80 2.12 -12.72 5.25
N SER A 81 1.90 -12.66 6.56
CA SER A 81 1.38 -11.46 7.25
C SER A 81 2.27 -11.16 8.45
N VAL A 82 2.86 -9.96 8.47
CA VAL A 82 3.87 -9.57 9.46
C VAL A 82 3.25 -8.60 10.47
N LEU A 83 3.31 -8.90 11.77
CA LEU A 83 2.90 -7.94 12.81
C LEU A 83 3.86 -6.75 12.82
N ILE A 84 3.34 -5.53 12.64
CA ILE A 84 4.13 -4.29 12.57
C ILE A 84 3.87 -3.33 13.75
N GLY A 85 2.90 -3.65 14.60
CA GLY A 85 2.61 -2.89 15.82
C GLY A 85 1.16 -2.98 16.24
N TRP A 86 0.71 -1.97 16.96
CA TRP A 86 -0.62 -1.89 17.56
C TRP A 86 -1.17 -0.47 17.48
N VAL A 87 -2.49 -0.34 17.40
CA VAL A 87 -3.21 0.94 17.43
C VAL A 87 -4.29 0.94 18.49
N LEU A 88 -4.57 2.10 19.09
CA LEU A 88 -5.71 2.25 19.98
C LEU A 88 -7.02 2.09 19.21
N LYS A 89 -7.99 1.38 19.79
CA LYS A 89 -9.36 1.31 19.28
C LYS A 89 -9.94 2.71 19.01
N ALA A 90 -9.67 3.69 19.89
CA ALA A 90 -10.15 5.05 19.71
C ALA A 90 -9.57 5.74 18.45
N ASN A 91 -8.32 5.45 18.06
CA ASN A 91 -7.74 5.97 16.81
C ASN A 91 -8.35 5.30 15.58
N TYR A 92 -8.68 4.01 15.67
CA TYR A 92 -9.38 3.28 14.63
C TYR A 92 -10.81 3.82 14.44
N ASP A 93 -11.62 3.82 15.50
CA ASP A 93 -13.03 4.21 15.45
C ASP A 93 -13.24 5.68 15.04
N SER A 94 -12.28 6.56 15.36
CA SER A 94 -12.37 7.99 15.03
C SER A 94 -12.12 8.31 13.56
N GLY A 95 -11.71 7.32 12.75
CA GLY A 95 -11.35 7.54 11.33
C GLY A 95 -10.00 8.26 11.15
N ARG A 96 -9.25 8.51 12.22
CA ARG A 96 -7.96 9.22 12.17
C ARG A 96 -6.93 8.48 11.32
N ILE A 97 -6.96 7.15 11.32
CA ILE A 97 -6.10 6.30 10.49
C ILE A 97 -6.40 6.52 9.00
N SER A 98 -7.67 6.39 8.61
CA SER A 98 -8.14 6.66 7.25
C SER A 98 -7.75 8.06 6.78
N ALA A 99 -7.98 9.08 7.63
CA ALA A 99 -7.65 10.47 7.29
C ALA A 99 -6.16 10.67 6.98
N ILE A 100 -5.26 10.07 7.77
CA ILE A 100 -3.82 10.15 7.54
C ILE A 100 -3.44 9.41 6.26
N LEU A 101 -3.87 8.17 6.11
CA LEU A 101 -3.46 7.33 4.99
C LEU A 101 -3.99 7.84 3.64
N LYS A 102 -5.22 8.38 3.62
CA LYS A 102 -5.83 8.97 2.43
C LYS A 102 -5.17 10.28 1.99
N ALA A 103 -4.50 10.99 2.92
CA ALA A 103 -3.79 12.23 2.62
C ALA A 103 -2.38 11.99 2.04
N LEU A 104 -1.88 10.75 2.07
CA LEU A 104 -0.58 10.42 1.51
C LEU A 104 -0.61 10.44 -0.03
N PRO A 105 0.51 10.79 -0.69
CA PRO A 105 0.61 10.65 -2.13
C PRO A 105 0.46 9.19 -2.53
N THR A 106 -0.25 8.92 -3.62
CA THR A 106 -0.33 7.57 -4.19
C THR A 106 0.68 7.42 -5.33
N PRO A 107 1.12 6.18 -5.64
CA PRO A 107 1.97 5.91 -6.79
C PRO A 107 1.41 6.49 -8.10
N PRO A 108 2.13 7.41 -8.78
CA PRO A 108 1.69 7.97 -10.04
C PRO A 108 1.96 7.01 -11.20
N LYS A 109 1.54 7.42 -12.41
CA LYS A 109 2.00 6.80 -13.66
C LYS A 109 3.52 6.84 -13.74
N GLN A 110 4.13 5.70 -14.04
CA GLN A 110 5.59 5.55 -14.19
C GLN A 110 5.97 4.70 -15.40
N GLN A 111 4.99 4.06 -16.05
CA GLN A 111 5.20 3.19 -17.19
C GLN A 111 4.23 3.50 -18.32
N GLY A 112 4.61 3.11 -19.54
CA GLY A 112 3.78 3.28 -20.72
C GLY A 112 4.23 2.40 -21.87
N LEU A 113 3.34 2.30 -22.86
CA LEU A 113 3.64 1.63 -24.12
C LEU A 113 4.60 2.48 -24.96
N ASN A 114 5.63 1.86 -25.52
CA ASN A 114 6.63 2.51 -26.36
C ASN A 114 6.07 2.78 -27.77
N PHE A 115 5.32 3.87 -27.94
CA PHE A 115 4.82 4.29 -29.26
C PHE A 115 5.88 4.97 -30.13
N TRP A 116 7.11 5.13 -29.64
CA TRP A 116 8.23 5.74 -30.36
C TRP A 116 9.12 4.72 -31.08
N ALA A 117 8.79 3.43 -30.99
CA ALA A 117 9.48 2.37 -31.72
C ALA A 117 9.15 2.43 -33.23
N GLU A 118 10.03 1.86 -34.04
CA GLU A 118 9.81 1.78 -35.49
C GLU A 118 8.50 1.04 -35.84
N PRO A 119 7.75 1.50 -36.86
CA PRO A 119 6.55 0.81 -37.32
C PRO A 119 6.82 -0.67 -37.64
N GLY A 120 6.00 -1.56 -37.10
CA GLY A 120 6.13 -3.02 -37.30
C GLY A 120 6.86 -3.77 -36.18
N ARG A 121 7.36 -3.09 -35.15
CA ARG A 121 7.82 -3.73 -33.91
C ARG A 121 6.67 -3.88 -32.91
N MET A 122 6.75 -4.94 -32.09
CA MET A 122 5.83 -5.12 -30.96
C MET A 122 6.04 -3.96 -29.97
N THR A 123 4.94 -3.36 -29.51
CA THR A 123 4.97 -2.27 -28.55
C THR A 123 5.38 -2.78 -27.18
N GLU A 124 6.62 -2.50 -26.79
CA GLU A 124 7.16 -2.88 -25.47
C GLU A 124 6.73 -1.89 -24.37
N MET A 125 6.78 -2.35 -23.11
CA MET A 125 6.59 -1.50 -21.94
C MET A 125 7.90 -0.74 -21.65
N ILE A 126 7.81 0.56 -21.37
CA ILE A 126 8.95 1.38 -20.98
C ILE A 126 8.63 2.22 -19.75
N TRP A 127 9.68 2.67 -19.08
CA TRP A 127 9.58 3.70 -18.03
C TRP A 127 9.27 5.06 -18.64
N THR A 128 8.32 5.76 -18.04
CA THR A 128 7.89 7.10 -18.45
C THR A 128 7.86 8.04 -17.25
N LYS A 129 7.83 9.34 -17.53
CA LYS A 129 7.43 10.36 -16.56
C LYS A 129 5.96 10.19 -16.21
N GLU A 130 5.51 10.90 -15.18
CA GLU A 130 4.10 10.96 -14.81
C GLU A 130 3.22 11.52 -15.93
N SER A 131 3.76 12.45 -16.74
CA SER A 131 3.11 12.97 -17.96
C SER A 131 2.91 11.90 -19.04
N GLY A 132 3.54 10.73 -18.92
CA GLY A 132 3.59 9.70 -19.95
C GLY A 132 4.70 9.93 -20.99
N GLU A 133 5.45 11.02 -20.89
CA GLU A 133 6.60 11.26 -21.76
C GLU A 133 7.75 10.31 -21.45
N ARG A 134 8.51 9.95 -22.48
CA ARG A 134 9.74 9.18 -22.33
C ARG A 134 10.81 10.02 -21.62
N TYR A 135 11.62 9.37 -20.79
CA TYR A 135 12.86 9.96 -20.28
C TYR A 135 13.86 10.23 -21.42
N GLY A 136 14.57 11.35 -21.34
CA GLY A 136 15.67 11.65 -22.25
C GLY A 136 16.87 10.67 -22.10
N PRO A 137 17.81 10.65 -23.06
CA PRO A 137 18.95 9.72 -23.05
C PRO A 137 19.81 9.77 -21.77
N ASP A 138 19.97 10.97 -21.20
CA ASP A 138 20.78 11.22 -19.99
C ASP A 138 19.91 11.67 -18.80
N GLU A 139 18.58 11.59 -18.93
CA GLU A 139 17.67 12.02 -17.89
C GLU A 139 17.59 10.97 -16.78
N GLN A 140 17.85 11.39 -15.54
CA GLN A 140 17.73 10.49 -14.41
C GLN A 140 16.26 10.13 -14.17
N ARG A 141 15.98 8.83 -14.18
CA ARG A 141 14.66 8.29 -13.84
C ARG A 141 14.35 8.49 -12.36
N LEU A 142 13.11 8.84 -12.04
CA LEU A 142 12.62 8.85 -10.66
C LEU A 142 12.66 7.43 -10.04
N PRO A 143 12.86 7.31 -8.72
CA PRO A 143 12.75 6.03 -8.03
C PRO A 143 11.38 5.37 -8.28
N ILE A 144 11.37 4.04 -8.35
CA ILE A 144 10.12 3.29 -8.49
C ILE A 144 9.31 3.48 -7.21
N PHE A 145 8.05 3.87 -7.37
CA PHE A 145 7.10 4.04 -6.29
C PHE A 145 5.88 3.17 -6.57
N LYS A 146 5.71 2.04 -5.89
CA LYS A 146 4.54 1.15 -6.02
C LYS A 146 3.89 0.95 -4.65
N CYS A 147 2.92 0.06 -4.56
CA CYS A 147 2.19 -0.19 -3.31
C CYS A 147 3.10 -0.59 -2.13
N ASN A 148 4.14 -1.39 -2.38
CA ASN A 148 5.12 -1.74 -1.35
C ASN A 148 5.92 -0.52 -0.87
N GLU A 149 6.38 0.38 -1.75
CA GLU A 149 7.01 1.63 -1.30
C GLU A 149 6.02 2.54 -0.57
N TRP A 150 4.77 2.63 -1.03
CA TRP A 150 3.72 3.37 -0.32
C TRP A 150 3.53 2.84 1.10
N THR A 151 3.47 1.52 1.27
CA THR A 151 3.32 0.91 2.59
C THR A 151 4.55 1.15 3.47
N ASN A 152 5.75 0.81 3.00
CA ASN A 152 6.96 0.82 3.84
C ASN A 152 7.54 2.22 4.06
N ASN A 153 7.51 3.08 3.04
CA ASN A 153 8.21 4.37 3.07
C ASN A 153 7.28 5.54 3.39
N HIS A 154 5.95 5.37 3.29
CA HIS A 154 4.99 6.44 3.57
C HIS A 154 3.98 6.06 4.66
N ALA A 155 3.19 5.00 4.49
CA ALA A 155 2.10 4.66 5.40
C ALA A 155 2.57 4.29 6.81
N ILE A 156 3.52 3.35 6.93
CA ILE A 156 4.06 2.94 8.24
C ILE A 156 4.74 4.11 8.95
N PRO A 157 5.65 4.87 8.32
CA PRO A 157 6.25 6.06 8.94
C PRO A 157 5.22 7.10 9.37
N ALA A 158 4.25 7.45 8.52
CA ALA A 158 3.24 8.47 8.84
C ALA A 158 2.39 8.08 10.06
N LEU A 159 1.99 6.81 10.19
CA LEU A 159 1.25 6.34 11.36
C LEU A 159 2.11 6.34 12.63
N ARG A 160 3.41 6.05 12.53
CA ARG A 160 4.35 6.09 13.66
C ARG A 160 4.61 7.52 14.11
N GLU A 161 4.90 8.43 13.18
CA GLU A 161 5.12 9.85 13.43
C GLU A 161 3.89 10.53 14.06
N ALA A 162 2.68 10.13 13.66
CA ALA A 162 1.43 10.59 14.26
C ALA A 162 1.15 10.01 15.67
N GLY A 163 2.02 9.12 16.17
CA GLY A 163 1.87 8.42 17.45
C GLY A 163 0.73 7.41 17.48
N ILE A 164 0.24 6.99 16.30
CA ILE A 164 -0.90 6.07 16.14
C ILE A 164 -0.45 4.62 16.19
N LEU A 165 0.55 4.27 15.37
CA LEU A 165 1.12 2.92 15.32
C LEU A 165 2.27 2.81 16.32
N ARG A 166 2.16 1.88 17.27
CA ARG A 166 3.17 1.61 18.31
C ARG A 166 3.75 0.22 18.17
N GLU A 167 5.05 0.07 18.38
CA GLU A 167 5.73 -1.24 18.30
C GLU A 167 5.35 -2.18 19.46
N SER A 168 5.01 -1.62 20.62
CA SER A 168 4.54 -2.35 21.80
C SER A 168 3.50 -1.52 22.57
N VAL A 169 2.67 -2.20 23.37
CA VAL A 169 1.55 -1.65 24.16
C VAL A 169 1.57 -2.15 25.59
#